data_AF-A3ZR91-F1
#
_entry.id   AF-A3ZR91-F1
#
_cell.length_a   1.000
_cell.length_b   1.000
_cell.length_c   1.000
_cell.angle_alpha   90.00
_cell.angle_beta   90.00
_cell.angle_gamma   90.00
#
_symmetry.space_group_name_H-M   'P 1'
#
loop_
_entity.id
_entity.type
_entity.pdbx_description
1 polymer ?
#
loop_
_entity_poly.entity_id
_entity_poly.type
_entity_poly.pdbx_seq_one_letter_code
_entity_poly.pdbx_strand_id
1 'polypeptide(L)'
;MVTVQRILKLGLTLAFVVGVVMFCLAKREQQPIKAEYDRLTAKFGEMPAIAPDRYQVLRLPTNEPWDLMWRFRRPENTGILIEDYIAFGGGSCSGSLYSNDNNRDASIVRFHIDFDRPQMRCFFKFDGGASTCGSGDKKTADAFREHWDELKIETVSSSHAVDFSPDEILELVRITAPAKFADGSSVRSGKDGLCLLVRVGAQAAFDQEKAAAEKQR
;
A
#
# COMPACT_ATOMS: atom_id res chain seq x y z
N MET A 1 -66.77 -7.09 18.54
CA MET A 1 -65.71 -6.05 18.55
C MET A 1 -64.50 -6.42 19.43
N VAL A 2 -64.70 -7.01 20.63
CA VAL A 2 -63.62 -7.41 21.56
C VAL A 2 -62.66 -8.49 21.01
N THR A 3 -63.18 -9.47 20.26
CA THR A 3 -62.37 -10.57 19.71
C THR A 3 -61.36 -10.10 18.66
N VAL A 4 -61.77 -9.16 17.80
CA VAL A 4 -60.90 -8.57 16.76
C VAL A 4 -59.77 -7.76 17.38
N GLN A 5 -60.06 -6.97 18.43
CA GLN A 5 -59.02 -6.23 19.16
C GLN A 5 -58.01 -7.15 19.86
N ARG A 6 -58.43 -8.32 20.37
CA ARG A 6 -57.53 -9.30 20.98
C ARG A 6 -56.60 -9.94 19.96
N ILE A 7 -57.12 -10.32 18.79
CA ILE A 7 -56.32 -10.90 17.69
C ILE A 7 -55.30 -9.88 17.19
N LEU A 8 -55.71 -8.62 17.02
CA LEU A 8 -54.81 -7.56 16.55
C LEU A 8 -53.67 -7.28 17.55
N LYS A 9 -53.99 -7.22 18.85
CA LYS A 9 -52.98 -7.08 19.91
C LYS A 9 -52.00 -8.25 19.95
N LEU A 10 -52.51 -9.48 19.82
CA LEU A 10 -51.67 -10.69 19.76
C LEU A 10 -50.73 -10.67 18.55
N GLY A 11 -51.22 -10.29 17.37
CA GLY A 11 -50.40 -10.16 16.17
C GLY A 11 -49.30 -9.11 16.31
N LEU A 12 -49.62 -7.95 16.90
CA LEU A 12 -48.65 -6.88 17.13
C LEU A 12 -47.57 -7.31 18.14
N THR A 13 -47.96 -7.96 19.25
CA THR A 13 -47.02 -8.48 20.24
C THR A 13 -46.11 -9.53 19.63
N LEU A 14 -46.64 -10.43 18.80
CA LEU A 14 -45.84 -11.45 18.12
C LEU A 14 -44.82 -10.82 17.16
N ALA A 15 -45.25 -9.85 16.35
CA ALA A 15 -44.36 -9.13 15.45
C ALA A 15 -43.23 -8.39 16.21
N PHE A 16 -43.56 -7.78 17.35
CA PHE A 16 -42.57 -7.13 18.22
C PHE A 16 -41.56 -8.15 18.78
N VAL A 17 -42.03 -9.28 19.30
CA VAL A 17 -41.16 -10.34 19.83
C VAL A 17 -40.24 -10.88 18.74
N VAL A 18 -40.75 -11.15 17.55
CA VAL A 18 -39.95 -11.60 16.39
C VAL A 18 -38.91 -10.53 16.01
N GLY A 19 -39.30 -9.26 15.97
CA GLY A 19 -38.38 -8.16 15.69
C GLY A 19 -37.24 -8.06 16.70
N VAL A 20 -37.54 -8.19 18.00
CA VAL A 20 -36.53 -8.19 19.07
C VAL A 20 -35.59 -9.39 18.95
N VAL A 21 -36.12 -10.58 18.66
CA VAL A 21 -35.30 -11.79 18.47
C VAL A 21 -34.37 -11.64 17.26
N MET A 22 -34.90 -11.18 16.11
CA MET A 22 -34.10 -10.95 14.90
C MET A 22 -33.02 -9.89 15.12
N PHE A 23 -33.34 -8.81 15.86
CA PHE A 23 -32.35 -7.78 16.23
C PHE A 23 -31.24 -8.35 17.12
N CYS A 24 -31.59 -9.18 18.11
CA CYS A 24 -30.61 -9.84 18.98
C CYS A 24 -29.71 -10.82 18.20
N LEU A 25 -30.27 -11.58 17.25
CA LEU A 25 -29.52 -12.48 16.38
C LEU A 25 -28.56 -11.69 15.48
N ALA A 26 -29.04 -10.65 14.80
CA ALA A 26 -28.21 -9.78 13.97
C ALA A 26 -27.06 -9.14 14.77
N LYS A 27 -27.34 -8.66 15.99
CA LYS A 27 -26.30 -8.09 16.87
C LYS A 27 -25.24 -9.14 17.25
N ARG A 28 -25.67 -10.38 17.50
CA ARG A 28 -24.77 -11.49 17.85
C ARG A 28 -23.90 -11.92 16.66
N GLU A 29 -24.43 -11.87 15.44
CA GLU A 29 -23.68 -12.12 14.20
C GLU A 29 -22.73 -10.96 13.84
N GLN A 30 -23.09 -9.73 14.19
CA GLN A 30 -22.27 -8.55 13.93
C GLN A 30 -21.10 -8.40 14.91
N GLN A 31 -21.21 -8.91 16.14
CA GLN A 31 -20.15 -8.88 17.14
C GLN A 31 -18.79 -9.45 16.68
N PRO A 32 -18.71 -10.66 16.07
CA PRO A 32 -17.44 -11.19 15.59
C PRO A 32 -16.85 -10.36 14.45
N ILE A 33 -17.69 -9.84 13.53
CA ILE A 33 -17.23 -8.97 12.44
C ILE A 33 -16.66 -7.67 13.00
N LYS A 34 -17.36 -7.06 13.96
CA LYS A 34 -16.89 -5.85 14.63
C LYS A 34 -15.60 -6.10 15.40
N ALA A 35 -15.51 -7.19 16.16
CA ALA A 35 -14.31 -7.54 16.90
C ALA A 35 -13.10 -7.76 15.97
N GLU A 36 -13.32 -8.41 14.81
CA GLU A 36 -12.27 -8.57 13.81
C GLU A 36 -11.91 -7.25 13.13
N TYR A 37 -12.89 -6.40 12.81
CA TYR A 37 -12.66 -5.05 12.32
C TYR A 37 -11.84 -4.22 13.30
N ASP A 38 -12.22 -4.21 14.58
CA ASP A 38 -11.51 -3.48 15.65
C ASP A 38 -10.09 -4.04 15.82
N ARG A 39 -9.90 -5.36 15.73
CA ARG A 39 -8.57 -6.01 15.77
C ARG A 39 -7.71 -5.59 14.59
N LEU A 40 -8.25 -5.62 13.38
CA LEU A 40 -7.53 -5.23 12.16
C LEU A 40 -7.21 -3.73 12.15
N THR A 41 -8.15 -2.90 12.58
CA THR A 41 -7.99 -1.45 12.69
C THR A 41 -6.95 -1.09 13.75
N ALA A 42 -6.94 -1.77 14.89
CA ALA A 42 -5.91 -1.60 15.91
C ALA A 42 -4.52 -2.01 15.41
N LYS A 43 -4.43 -3.04 14.55
CA LYS A 43 -3.15 -3.53 14.02
C LYS A 43 -2.62 -2.73 12.83
N PHE A 44 -3.50 -2.28 11.94
CA PHE A 44 -3.14 -1.71 10.64
C PHE A 44 -3.55 -0.23 10.50
N GLY A 45 -4.13 0.35 11.54
CA GLY A 45 -4.71 1.69 11.51
C GLY A 45 -6.05 1.73 10.75
N GLU A 46 -6.80 2.80 10.99
CA GLU A 46 -7.97 3.13 10.18
C GLU A 46 -7.50 3.96 8.98
N MET A 47 -8.00 3.66 7.78
CA MET A 47 -7.89 4.56 6.63
C MET A 47 -9.27 5.14 6.37
N PRO A 48 -9.64 6.25 7.04
CA PRO A 48 -10.93 6.87 6.85
C PRO A 48 -11.04 7.43 5.42
N ALA A 49 -12.17 7.17 4.76
CA ALA A 49 -12.47 7.70 3.43
C ALA A 49 -12.89 9.17 3.55
N ILE A 50 -11.93 10.04 3.87
CA ILE A 50 -12.17 11.47 4.14
C ILE A 50 -12.37 12.24 2.83
N ALA A 51 -11.64 11.87 1.77
CA ALA A 51 -11.69 12.52 0.46
C ALA A 51 -11.87 11.46 -0.65
N PRO A 52 -13.12 11.16 -1.08
CA PRO A 52 -13.40 10.10 -2.05
C PRO A 52 -12.91 10.43 -3.48
N ASP A 53 -12.57 11.68 -3.75
CA ASP A 53 -12.03 12.20 -5.00
C ASP A 53 -10.49 12.23 -5.03
N ARG A 54 -9.84 11.83 -3.94
CA ARG A 54 -8.37 11.84 -3.80
C ARG A 54 -7.82 10.44 -3.58
N TYR A 55 -6.56 10.26 -3.97
CA TYR A 55 -5.80 9.09 -3.54
C TYR A 55 -5.43 9.23 -2.07
N GLN A 56 -5.41 8.12 -1.35
CA GLN A 56 -4.97 8.08 0.04
C GLN A 56 -3.92 6.98 0.23
N VAL A 57 -2.83 7.30 0.90
CA VAL A 57 -1.75 6.34 1.18
C VAL A 57 -1.38 6.37 2.64
N LEU A 58 -1.28 5.20 3.25
CA LEU A 58 -0.78 5.04 4.61
C LEU A 58 0.33 4.00 4.64
N ARG A 59 1.50 4.35 5.20
CA ARG A 59 2.53 3.34 5.48
C ARG A 59 2.10 2.47 6.64
N LEU A 60 2.10 1.15 6.44
CA LEU A 60 1.80 0.17 7.46
C LEU A 60 3.07 -0.24 8.20
N PRO A 61 3.01 -0.47 9.52
CA PRO A 61 4.13 -1.04 10.25
C PRO A 61 4.36 -2.49 9.82
N THR A 62 5.62 -2.87 9.68
CA THR A 62 6.08 -4.23 9.37
C THR A 62 6.98 -4.73 10.50
N ASN A 63 6.90 -6.02 10.82
CA ASN A 63 7.79 -6.66 11.79
C ASN A 63 8.99 -7.35 11.12
N GLU A 64 8.99 -7.41 9.80
CA GLU A 64 10.04 -8.03 9.01
C GLU A 64 11.10 -6.98 8.64
N PRO A 65 12.40 -7.27 8.84
CA PRO A 65 13.45 -6.39 8.35
C PRO A 65 13.38 -6.32 6.83
N TRP A 66 13.69 -5.14 6.27
CA TRP A 66 13.70 -4.90 4.82
C TRP A 66 12.33 -5.03 4.12
N ASP A 67 11.25 -5.03 4.91
CA ASP A 67 9.88 -5.03 4.41
C ASP A 67 9.24 -3.64 4.58
N LEU A 68 8.66 -3.14 3.49
CA LEU A 68 7.91 -1.90 3.45
C LEU A 68 6.54 -2.18 2.86
N MET A 69 5.50 -1.71 3.54
CA MET A 69 4.13 -1.95 3.14
C MET A 69 3.31 -0.68 3.22
N TRP A 70 2.47 -0.47 2.22
CA TRP A 70 1.55 0.66 2.15
C TRP A 70 0.15 0.18 1.85
N ARG A 71 -0.82 0.80 2.52
CA ARG A 71 -2.23 0.66 2.18
C ARG A 71 -2.61 1.84 1.31
N PHE A 72 -3.27 1.55 0.20
CA PHE A 72 -3.62 2.53 -0.81
C PHE A 72 -5.14 2.52 -1.02
N ARG A 73 -5.74 3.71 -1.11
CA ARG A 73 -7.10 3.90 -1.61
C ARG A 73 -7.04 4.81 -2.83
N ARG A 74 -7.84 4.49 -3.84
CA ARG A 74 -8.03 5.30 -5.03
C ARG A 74 -9.39 5.97 -5.06
N PRO A 75 -9.52 7.11 -5.74
CA PRO A 75 -10.82 7.64 -6.12
C PRO A 75 -11.59 6.64 -6.98
N GLU A 76 -12.92 6.73 -6.93
CA GLU A 76 -13.77 5.97 -7.83
C GLU A 76 -13.45 6.29 -9.30
N ASN A 77 -13.57 5.28 -10.17
CA ASN A 77 -13.36 5.39 -11.62
C ASN A 77 -11.99 5.92 -12.06
N THR A 78 -10.99 5.90 -11.17
CA THR A 78 -9.65 6.38 -11.48
C THR A 78 -8.64 5.24 -11.46
N GLY A 79 -7.89 5.08 -12.55
CA GLY A 79 -6.78 4.13 -12.63
C GLY A 79 -5.61 4.53 -11.73
N ILE A 80 -4.74 3.59 -11.40
CA ILE A 80 -3.49 3.86 -10.68
C ILE A 80 -2.32 3.30 -11.49
N LEU A 81 -1.30 4.13 -11.68
CA LEU A 81 0.00 3.74 -12.19
C LEU A 81 1.02 3.80 -11.05
N ILE A 82 1.79 2.74 -10.92
CA ILE A 82 2.95 2.68 -10.04
C ILE A 82 4.17 2.47 -10.92
N GLU A 83 5.15 3.37 -10.83
CA GLU A 83 6.46 3.21 -11.45
C GLU A 83 7.49 2.86 -10.38
N ASP A 84 8.27 1.83 -10.64
CA ASP A 84 9.37 1.42 -9.78
C ASP A 84 10.71 1.49 -10.53
N TYR A 85 11.73 1.94 -9.82
CA TYR A 85 13.13 1.85 -10.21
C TYR A 85 13.90 1.20 -9.08
N ILE A 86 14.54 0.08 -9.38
CA ILE A 86 15.28 -0.74 -8.42
C ILE A 86 16.70 -0.92 -8.96
N ALA A 87 17.70 -0.47 -8.21
CA ALA A 87 19.11 -0.49 -8.59
C ALA A 87 20.02 -1.05 -7.48
N PHE A 88 19.49 -2.01 -6.73
CA PHE A 88 20.28 -2.76 -5.75
C PHE A 88 21.26 -3.69 -6.46
N GLY A 89 22.55 -3.39 -6.40
CA GLY A 89 23.59 -4.38 -6.72
C GLY A 89 24.20 -4.34 -8.11
N GLY A 90 24.20 -3.18 -8.77
CA GLY A 90 24.92 -2.95 -10.03
C GLY A 90 24.16 -3.28 -11.31
N GLY A 91 22.99 -3.91 -11.19
CA GLY A 91 21.96 -3.94 -12.24
C GLY A 91 20.81 -3.01 -11.85
N SER A 92 20.15 -2.41 -12.84
CA SER A 92 18.92 -1.64 -12.63
C SER A 92 17.79 -2.25 -13.42
N CYS A 93 16.62 -2.33 -12.79
CA CYS A 93 15.37 -2.64 -13.45
C CYS A 93 14.39 -1.51 -13.17
N SER A 94 13.56 -1.23 -14.17
CA SER A 94 12.46 -0.28 -14.06
C SER A 94 11.19 -0.99 -14.49
N GLY A 95 10.15 -0.86 -13.68
CA GLY A 95 8.85 -1.45 -13.92
C GLY A 95 7.74 -0.41 -13.87
N SER A 96 6.61 -0.77 -14.48
CA SER A 96 5.38 -0.01 -14.36
C SER A 96 4.25 -1.00 -14.13
N LEU A 97 3.46 -0.80 -13.07
CA LEU A 97 2.30 -1.60 -12.73
C LEU A 97 1.06 -0.73 -12.82
N TYR A 98 0.07 -1.18 -13.57
CA TYR A 98 -1.18 -0.45 -13.80
C TYR A 98 -2.38 -1.25 -13.28
N SER A 99 -3.34 -0.55 -12.65
CA SER A 99 -4.62 -1.14 -12.25
C SER A 99 -5.78 -0.20 -12.48
N ASN A 100 -6.80 -0.69 -13.18
CA ASN A 100 -8.09 -0.03 -13.41
C ASN A 100 -9.26 -0.72 -12.69
N ASP A 101 -8.97 -1.61 -11.75
CA ASP A 101 -9.98 -2.59 -11.31
C ASP A 101 -11.32 -2.02 -10.79
N ASN A 102 -11.54 -0.77 -10.39
CA ASN A 102 -12.81 -0.21 -9.86
C ASN A 102 -13.54 -0.96 -8.71
N ASN A 103 -13.37 -2.25 -8.48
CA ASN A 103 -14.13 -3.06 -7.52
C ASN A 103 -13.47 -3.14 -6.13
N ARG A 104 -12.51 -2.27 -5.81
CA ARG A 104 -11.74 -2.34 -4.56
C ARG A 104 -11.61 -0.99 -3.88
N ASP A 105 -12.07 -0.95 -2.64
CA ASP A 105 -12.00 0.22 -1.75
C ASP A 105 -10.59 0.50 -1.23
N ALA A 106 -9.71 -0.51 -1.20
CA ALA A 106 -8.31 -0.39 -0.80
C ALA A 106 -7.46 -1.54 -1.34
N SER A 107 -6.18 -1.26 -1.58
CA SER A 107 -5.16 -2.20 -2.05
C SER A 107 -3.92 -2.14 -1.15
N ILE A 108 -3.09 -3.19 -1.21
CA ILE A 108 -1.80 -3.23 -0.51
C ILE A 108 -0.68 -3.18 -1.55
N VAL A 109 0.28 -2.30 -1.32
CA VAL A 109 1.55 -2.25 -2.03
C VAL A 109 2.62 -2.76 -1.06
N ARG A 110 3.45 -3.70 -1.50
CA ARG A 110 4.52 -4.26 -0.67
C ARG A 110 5.84 -4.28 -1.42
N PHE A 111 6.89 -3.82 -0.76
CA PHE A 111 8.27 -3.97 -1.18
C PHE A 111 9.01 -4.80 -0.12
N HIS A 112 9.69 -5.86 -0.54
CA HIS A 112 10.46 -6.72 0.35
C HIS A 112 11.81 -7.04 -0.26
N ILE A 113 12.87 -7.02 0.55
CA ILE A 113 14.18 -7.57 0.14
C ILE A 113 14.43 -8.85 0.90
N ASP A 114 14.57 -9.93 0.14
CA ASP A 114 15.03 -11.21 0.62
C ASP A 114 16.54 -11.33 0.41
N PHE A 115 17.23 -11.80 1.45
CA PHE A 115 18.67 -11.99 1.48
C PHE A 115 19.03 -13.48 1.62
N ASP A 116 18.37 -14.35 0.88
CA ASP A 116 18.61 -15.79 0.88
C ASP A 116 19.90 -16.17 0.11
N ARG A 117 20.84 -16.83 0.80
CA ARG A 117 22.22 -17.05 0.32
C ARG A 117 22.26 -17.76 -1.06
N PRO A 118 23.09 -17.30 -2.03
CA PRO A 118 23.97 -16.12 -2.04
C PRO A 118 23.34 -14.88 -2.70
N GLN A 119 22.02 -14.80 -2.80
CA GLN A 119 21.32 -13.83 -3.63
C GLN A 119 20.64 -12.76 -2.77
N MET A 120 20.47 -11.59 -3.37
CA MET A 120 19.57 -10.55 -2.89
C MET A 120 18.44 -10.46 -3.91
N ARG A 121 17.19 -10.61 -3.47
CA ARG A 121 16.00 -10.49 -4.32
C ARG A 121 15.07 -9.43 -3.75
N CYS A 122 14.80 -8.41 -4.56
CA CYS A 122 13.81 -7.39 -4.31
C CYS A 122 12.49 -7.83 -4.94
N PHE A 123 11.45 -7.89 -4.13
CA PHE A 123 10.09 -8.16 -4.55
C PHE A 123 9.26 -6.91 -4.39
N PHE A 124 8.60 -6.49 -5.46
CA PHE A 124 7.60 -5.44 -5.43
C PHE A 124 6.26 -6.04 -5.88
N LYS A 125 5.23 -5.91 -5.04
CA LYS A 125 3.92 -6.49 -5.30
C LYS A 125 2.83 -5.44 -5.15
N PHE A 126 1.95 -5.43 -6.14
CA PHE A 126 0.72 -4.65 -6.14
C PHE A 126 -0.41 -5.47 -6.77
N ASP A 127 -1.67 -5.12 -6.52
CA ASP A 127 -2.85 -5.87 -6.95
C ASP A 127 -2.86 -6.24 -8.44
N GLY A 128 -2.29 -5.39 -9.31
CA GLY A 128 -2.21 -5.61 -10.76
C GLY A 128 -0.99 -6.41 -11.24
N GLY A 129 -0.02 -6.73 -10.38
CA GLY A 129 1.17 -7.45 -10.78
C GLY A 129 2.30 -7.46 -9.75
N ALA A 130 3.39 -8.12 -10.11
CA ALA A 130 4.61 -8.13 -9.31
C ALA A 130 5.82 -7.86 -10.19
N SER A 131 6.77 -7.12 -9.64
CA SER A 131 8.11 -6.93 -10.19
C SER A 131 9.08 -7.66 -9.26
N THR A 132 10.02 -8.41 -9.83
CA THR A 132 11.11 -9.03 -9.09
C THR A 132 12.41 -8.61 -9.72
N CYS A 133 13.37 -8.21 -8.89
CA CYS A 133 14.68 -7.78 -9.30
C CYS A 133 15.72 -8.16 -8.25
N GLY A 134 16.99 -7.93 -8.49
CA GLY A 134 18.01 -8.19 -7.48
C GLY A 134 19.39 -8.49 -8.05
N SER A 135 20.25 -9.02 -7.18
CA SER A 135 21.62 -9.36 -7.51
C SER A 135 21.95 -10.78 -7.07
N GLY A 136 22.60 -11.54 -7.95
CA GLY A 136 23.16 -12.84 -7.61
C GLY A 136 24.53 -12.77 -6.92
N ASP A 137 25.10 -11.57 -6.74
CA ASP A 137 26.41 -11.40 -6.12
C ASP A 137 26.31 -11.39 -4.59
N LYS A 138 26.96 -12.39 -3.97
CA LYS A 138 27.02 -12.55 -2.52
C LYS A 138 27.62 -11.33 -1.81
N LYS A 139 28.69 -10.75 -2.36
CA LYS A 139 29.38 -9.62 -1.71
C LYS A 139 28.47 -8.40 -1.62
N THR A 140 27.80 -8.12 -2.74
CA THR A 140 26.76 -7.09 -2.81
C THR A 140 25.63 -7.37 -1.81
N ALA A 141 25.09 -8.59 -1.78
CA ALA A 141 24.01 -8.96 -0.87
C ALA A 141 24.42 -8.80 0.61
N ASP A 142 25.64 -9.21 0.97
CA ASP A 142 26.17 -9.05 2.33
C ASP A 142 26.37 -7.57 2.69
N ALA A 143 26.92 -6.75 1.77
CA ALA A 143 27.13 -5.33 2.01
C ALA A 143 25.81 -4.57 2.23
N PHE A 144 24.77 -4.86 1.44
CA PHE A 144 23.44 -4.28 1.67
C PHE A 144 22.81 -4.75 2.99
N ARG A 145 23.03 -6.01 3.38
CA ARG A 145 22.56 -6.53 4.67
C ARG A 145 23.25 -5.85 5.85
N GLU A 146 24.56 -5.63 5.76
CA GLU A 146 25.39 -5.02 6.82
C GLU A 146 25.15 -3.51 6.96
N HIS A 147 25.03 -2.80 5.83
CA HIS A 147 24.91 -1.34 5.81
C HIS A 147 23.48 -0.85 5.60
N TRP A 148 22.47 -1.69 5.82
CA TRP A 148 21.06 -1.32 5.60
C TRP A 148 20.65 -0.09 6.41
N ASP A 149 21.02 -0.06 7.69
CA ASP A 149 20.67 1.02 8.63
C ASP A 149 21.38 2.33 8.30
N GLU A 150 22.36 2.30 7.39
CA GLU A 150 23.07 3.47 6.91
C GLU A 150 22.42 4.07 5.65
N LEU A 151 21.47 3.37 5.04
CA LEU A 151 20.72 3.87 3.90
C LEU A 151 19.73 4.95 4.34
N LYS A 152 19.60 6.00 3.52
CA LYS A 152 18.58 7.01 3.73
C LYS A 152 17.27 6.50 3.12
N ILE A 153 16.28 6.25 3.97
CA ILE A 153 14.95 5.78 3.56
C ILE A 153 13.95 6.92 3.79
N GLU A 154 13.52 7.53 2.69
CA GLU A 154 12.47 8.54 2.65
C GLU A 154 11.18 7.87 2.19
N THR A 155 10.10 7.97 2.96
CA THR A 155 8.82 7.35 2.60
C THR A 155 7.67 8.11 3.25
N VAL A 156 6.48 7.93 2.69
CA VAL A 156 5.24 8.49 3.21
C VAL A 156 5.04 8.15 4.71
N SER A 157 4.35 9.06 5.40
CA SER A 157 4.12 8.95 6.85
C SER A 157 3.42 7.64 7.24
N SER A 158 3.81 7.11 8.41
CA SER A 158 3.17 5.96 9.04
C SER A 158 2.12 6.33 10.08
N SER A 159 2.00 7.61 10.45
CA SER A 159 1.08 8.06 11.51
C SER A 159 -0.24 8.59 10.99
N HIS A 160 -0.29 9.03 9.74
CA HIS A 160 -1.51 9.56 9.11
C HIS A 160 -1.49 9.26 7.62
N ALA A 161 -2.69 9.10 7.05
CA ALA A 161 -2.84 8.95 5.61
C ALA A 161 -2.41 10.25 4.90
N VAL A 162 -1.70 10.10 3.79
CA VAL A 162 -1.34 11.18 2.89
C VAL A 162 -2.34 11.20 1.75
N ASP A 163 -3.01 12.33 1.57
CA ASP A 163 -3.99 12.52 0.49
C ASP A 163 -3.40 13.34 -0.66
N PHE A 164 -3.48 12.83 -1.89
CA PHE A 164 -2.96 13.52 -3.07
C PHE A 164 -3.93 13.48 -4.25
N SER A 165 -3.85 14.49 -5.11
CA SER A 165 -4.74 14.68 -6.27
C SER A 165 -4.43 13.68 -7.39
N PRO A 166 -5.40 13.33 -8.25
CA PRO A 166 -5.15 12.59 -9.49
C PRO A 166 -4.12 13.23 -10.44
N ASP A 167 -3.94 14.54 -10.36
CA ASP A 167 -2.96 15.27 -11.18
C ASP A 167 -1.55 15.29 -10.56
N GLU A 168 -1.35 14.67 -9.40
CA GLU A 168 -0.08 14.65 -8.68
C GLU A 168 0.58 13.26 -8.75
N ILE A 169 1.91 13.25 -8.71
CA ILE A 169 2.72 12.03 -8.53
C ILE A 169 3.29 12.07 -7.12
N LEU A 170 3.02 11.03 -6.34
CA LEU A 170 3.55 10.86 -5.00
C LEU A 170 4.73 9.87 -5.01
N GLU A 171 5.83 10.22 -4.34
CA GLU A 171 6.91 9.28 -4.06
C GLU A 171 6.55 8.44 -2.83
N LEU A 172 6.22 7.17 -3.04
CA LEU A 172 5.91 6.24 -1.95
C LEU A 172 7.15 5.96 -1.09
N VAL A 173 8.26 5.71 -1.76
CA VAL A 173 9.56 5.48 -1.12
C VAL A 173 10.70 5.86 -2.04
N ARG A 174 11.74 6.41 -1.43
CA ARG A 174 13.05 6.67 -2.01
C ARG A 174 14.10 6.13 -1.05
N ILE A 175 14.93 5.20 -1.52
CA ILE A 175 16.08 4.68 -0.77
C ILE A 175 17.34 5.11 -1.49
N THR A 176 18.22 5.81 -0.77
CA THR A 176 19.51 6.25 -1.30
C THR A 176 20.67 5.76 -0.44
N ALA A 177 21.73 5.33 -1.11
CA ALA A 177 23.01 5.03 -0.51
C ALA A 177 23.79 6.33 -0.24
N PRO A 178 24.37 6.49 0.96
CA PRO A 178 25.26 7.60 1.26
C PRO A 178 26.46 7.71 0.29
N ALA A 179 27.00 8.92 0.12
CA ALA A 179 28.10 9.20 -0.80
C ALA A 179 29.39 8.39 -0.52
N LYS A 180 29.59 7.91 0.72
CA LYS A 180 30.73 7.03 1.05
C LYS A 180 30.70 5.68 0.31
N PHE A 181 29.58 5.33 -0.30
CA PHE A 181 29.42 4.12 -1.11
C PHE A 181 29.48 4.39 -2.62
N ALA A 182 29.74 5.63 -3.04
CA ALA A 182 29.75 6.03 -4.44
C ALA A 182 30.85 5.35 -5.28
N ASP A 183 31.89 4.82 -4.64
CA ASP A 183 32.96 4.06 -5.30
C ASP A 183 32.53 2.62 -5.68
N GLY A 184 31.33 2.19 -5.26
CA GLY A 184 30.77 0.88 -5.56
C GLY A 184 31.50 -0.29 -4.90
N SER A 185 32.37 -0.01 -3.92
CA SER A 185 33.19 -1.02 -3.23
C SER A 185 32.41 -1.85 -2.21
N SER A 186 31.32 -1.29 -1.66
CA SER A 186 30.42 -1.96 -0.72
C SER A 186 28.97 -1.97 -1.23
N VAL A 187 28.29 -0.83 -1.21
CA VAL A 187 26.87 -0.70 -1.60
C VAL A 187 26.77 -0.16 -3.02
N ARG A 188 26.51 -1.04 -3.99
CA ARG A 188 26.31 -0.66 -5.39
C ARG A 188 24.91 -0.10 -5.62
N SER A 189 24.83 1.13 -6.10
CA SER A 189 23.60 1.88 -6.35
C SER A 189 23.58 2.48 -7.75
N GLY A 190 22.41 2.97 -8.17
CA GLY A 190 22.24 3.71 -9.41
C GLY A 190 22.79 5.14 -9.34
N LYS A 191 22.35 5.97 -10.28
CA LYS A 191 22.76 7.38 -10.34
C LYS A 191 22.43 8.11 -9.03
N ASP A 192 23.34 8.96 -8.57
CA ASP A 192 23.19 9.78 -7.35
C ASP A 192 22.92 8.95 -6.08
N GLY A 193 23.39 7.70 -6.05
CA GLY A 193 23.20 6.80 -4.91
C GLY A 193 21.81 6.15 -4.87
N LEU A 194 20.97 6.30 -5.90
CA LEU A 194 19.60 5.80 -5.88
C LEU A 194 19.56 4.26 -5.90
N CYS A 195 18.95 3.66 -4.86
CA CYS A 195 18.76 2.21 -4.75
C CYS A 195 17.32 1.80 -5.09
N LEU A 196 16.35 2.57 -4.59
CA LEU A 196 14.92 2.34 -4.84
C LEU A 196 14.22 3.68 -5.04
N LEU A 197 13.35 3.74 -6.04
CA LEU A 197 12.34 4.77 -6.14
C LEU A 197 11.02 4.11 -6.54
N VAL A 198 9.96 4.36 -5.77
CA VAL A 198 8.61 3.95 -6.14
C VAL A 198 7.74 5.20 -6.15
N ARG A 199 7.10 5.44 -7.28
CA ARG A 199 6.22 6.58 -7.53
C ARG A 199 4.83 6.08 -7.86
N VAL A 200 3.82 6.82 -7.45
CA VAL A 200 2.41 6.48 -7.66
C VAL A 200 1.62 7.69 -8.10
N GLY A 201 0.67 7.48 -9.00
CA GLY A 201 -0.20 8.54 -9.51
C GLY A 201 -1.17 8.03 -10.57
N ALA A 202 -1.98 8.93 -11.12
CA ALA A 202 -2.77 8.62 -12.30
C ALA A 202 -1.85 8.61 -13.54
N GLN A 203 -2.19 7.81 -14.55
CA GLN A 203 -1.46 7.78 -15.83
C GLN A 203 -1.28 9.19 -16.42
N ALA A 204 -2.32 10.02 -16.37
CA ALA A 204 -2.30 11.38 -16.90
C ALA A 204 -1.25 12.27 -16.21
N ALA A 205 -1.01 12.08 -14.90
CA ALA A 205 0.01 12.85 -14.18
C ALA A 205 1.43 12.51 -14.66
N PHE A 206 1.71 11.22 -14.88
CA PHE A 206 2.98 10.77 -15.48
C PHE A 206 3.15 11.26 -16.91
N ASP A 207 2.09 11.22 -17.72
CA ASP A 207 2.13 11.72 -19.09
C ASP A 207 2.42 13.24 -19.13
N GLN A 208 1.82 14.00 -18.21
CA GLN A 208 2.09 15.44 -18.05
C GLN A 208 3.54 15.72 -17.65
N GLU A 209 4.07 14.99 -16.67
CA GLU A 209 5.48 15.12 -16.25
C GLU A 209 6.43 14.84 -17.41
N LYS A 210 6.18 13.76 -18.16
CA LYS A 210 6.99 13.39 -19.33
C LYS A 210 6.95 14.47 -20.41
N ALA A 211 5.76 14.98 -20.75
CA ALA A 211 5.61 16.05 -21.74
C ALA A 211 6.29 17.36 -21.29
N ALA A 212 6.30 17.66 -19.99
CA ALA A 212 7.02 18.80 -19.43
C ALA A 212 8.55 18.63 -19.55
N ALA A 213 9.06 17.43 -19.26
CA ALA A 213 10.48 17.11 -19.38
C ALA A 213 10.98 17.19 -20.84
N GLU A 214 10.14 16.81 -21.81
CA GLU A 214 10.47 16.91 -23.24
C GLU A 214 10.56 18.36 -23.73
N LYS A 215 9.76 19.29 -23.20
CA LYS A 215 9.81 20.71 -23.55
C LYS A 215 11.04 21.45 -23.02
N GLN A 216 11.74 20.88 -22.04
CA GLN A 216 12.93 21.45 -21.43
C GLN A 216 14.24 20.99 -22.10
N ARG A 217 14.15 20.06 -23.06
CA ARG A 217 15.27 19.57 -23.87
C ARG A 217 15.35 20.30 -25.19
#